data_AF-A0A140SSH3-F1
#
_entry.id   AF-A0A140SSH3-F1
#
_cell.length_a   1.000
_cell.length_b   1.000
_cell.length_c   1.000
_cell.angle_alpha   90.00
_cell.angle_beta   90.00
_cell.angle_gamma   90.00
#
_symmetry.space_group_name_H-M   'P 1'
#
loop_
_entity.id
_entity.type
_entity.pdbx_description
1 polymer ?
#
loop_
_entity_poly.entity_id
_entity_poly.type
_entity_poly.pdbx_seq_one_letter_code
_entity_poly.pdbx_strand_id
1 'polypeptide(L)' 'MGKALVIVESPAKAKTINKYLGSGYVVKSSVGHIRDLPKSGSGSQKSTGSSTDKTKRLKKILKPRL' A
#
# COMPACT_ATOMS: atom_id res chain seq x y z
N MET A 1 23.40 2.94 -9.78
CA MET A 1 23.23 2.19 -8.51
C MET A 1 21.78 1.78 -8.38
N GLY A 2 21.48 0.49 -8.22
CA GLY A 2 20.12 0.00 -8.00
C GLY A 2 19.58 0.44 -6.63
N LYS A 3 18.28 0.71 -6.53
CA LYS A 3 17.63 1.03 -5.25
C LYS A 3 17.22 -0.27 -4.55
N ALA A 4 17.51 -0.38 -3.26
CA ALA A 4 17.13 -1.56 -2.48
C ALA A 4 15.64 -1.50 -2.10
N LEU A 5 14.93 -2.64 -2.17
CA LEU A 5 13.52 -2.74 -1.78
C LEU A 5 13.41 -3.14 -0.31
N VAL A 6 12.64 -2.38 0.46
CA VAL A 6 12.35 -2.64 1.87
C VAL A 6 10.85 -2.84 2.02
N ILE A 7 10.44 -4.00 2.52
CA ILE A 7 9.03 -4.34 2.75
C ILE A 7 8.73 -4.28 4.24
N VAL A 8 7.61 -3.65 4.60
CA VAL A 8 7.13 -3.50 5.98
C VAL A 8 5.68 -3.93 6.11
N GLU A 9 5.23 -4.22 7.33
CA GLU A 9 3.87 -4.74 7.56
C GLU A 9 2.77 -3.70 7.34
N SER A 10 3.02 -2.43 7.73
CA SER A 10 1.98 -1.39 7.75
C SER A 10 2.36 -0.13 6.97
N PRO A 11 1.36 0.60 6.40
CA PRO A 11 1.63 1.84 5.67
C PRO A 11 2.23 2.94 6.54
N ALA A 12 1.89 2.97 7.83
CA ALA A 12 2.44 3.92 8.79
C ALA A 12 3.95 3.71 8.98
N LYS A 13 4.40 2.45 9.15
CA LYS A 13 5.84 2.11 9.22
C LYS A 13 6.56 2.55 7.96
N ALA A 14 5.98 2.34 6.77
CA ALA A 14 6.60 2.75 5.51
C ALA A 14 6.85 4.27 5.45
N LYS A 15 5.88 5.08 5.89
CA LYS A 15 6.01 6.54 5.96
C LYS A 15 7.12 6.98 6.92
N THR A 16 7.26 6.31 8.06
CA THR A 16 8.28 6.61 9.06
C THR A 16 9.67 6.22 8.56
N ILE A 17 9.85 5.00 8.07
CA ILE A 17 11.16 4.50 7.61
C ILE A 17 11.66 5.27 6.38
N ASN A 18 10.76 5.70 5.49
CA ASN A 18 11.14 6.50 4.33
C ASN A 18 11.79 7.85 4.70
N LYS A 19 11.52 8.38 5.90
CA LYS A 19 12.19 9.60 6.40
C LYS A 19 13.66 9.37 6.76
N TYR A 20 14.04 8.13 7.09
CA TYR A 20 15.38 7.80 7.57
C TYR A 20 16.30 7.26 6.47
N LEU A 21 15.78 6.46 5.52
CA LEU A 21 16.59 5.76 4.52
C LEU A 21 16.96 6.59 3.26
N GLY A 22 16.18 7.62 2.93
CA GLY A 22 16.44 8.47 1.77
C GLY A 22 16.19 7.78 0.41
N SER A 23 16.73 8.36 -0.68
CA SER A 23 16.39 8.04 -2.08
C SER A 23 17.00 6.75 -2.63
N GLY A 24 17.93 6.13 -1.89
CA GLY A 24 18.57 4.86 -2.25
C GLY A 24 17.69 3.63 -2.01
N TYR A 25 16.53 3.81 -1.36
CA TYR A 25 15.63 2.72 -1.00
C TYR A 25 14.22 2.97 -1.55
N VAL A 26 13.52 1.86 -1.83
CA VAL A 26 12.09 1.85 -2.13
C VAL A 26 11.40 1.14 -0.98
N VAL A 27 10.57 1.86 -0.22
CA VAL A 27 9.85 1.28 0.93
C VAL A 27 8.39 1.02 0.55
N LYS A 28 7.91 -0.21 0.76
CA LYS A 28 6.52 -0.63 0.47
C LYS A 28 5.90 -1.39 1.65
N SER A 29 4.59 -1.26 1.80
CA SER A 29 3.81 -1.96 2.84
C SER A 29 3.16 -3.21 2.29
N SER A 30 3.20 -4.33 3.02
CA SER A 30 2.42 -5.55 2.74
C SER A 30 0.95 -5.42 3.11
N VAL A 31 0.61 -4.46 3.99
CA VAL A 31 -0.77 -4.21 4.47
C VAL A 31 -1.29 -5.41 5.28
N GLY A 32 -0.39 -6.10 6.00
CA GLY A 32 -0.69 -7.29 6.81
C GLY A 32 -0.08 -8.58 6.26
N HIS A 33 -0.66 -9.71 6.64
CA HIS A 33 -0.24 -11.04 6.21
C HIS A 33 -0.60 -11.28 4.74
N ILE A 34 0.35 -11.83 3.98
CA ILE A 34 0.16 -12.15 2.55
C ILE A 34 -0.43 -13.55 2.38
N ARG A 35 -0.12 -14.46 3.31
CA ARG A 35 -0.60 -15.84 3.31
C ARG A 35 -0.95 -16.24 4.73
N ASP A 36 -2.13 -16.84 4.86
CA ASP A 36 -2.59 -17.49 6.08
C ASP A 36 -2.83 -18.97 5.78
N LEU A 37 -2.74 -19.79 6.82
CA LEU A 37 -3.24 -21.16 6.77
C LEU A 37 -4.76 -21.16 6.53
N PRO A 38 -5.31 -22.20 5.87
CA PRO A 38 -6.76 -22.35 5.78
C PRO A 38 -7.33 -22.41 7.20
N LYS A 39 -8.20 -21.45 7.54
CA LYS A 39 -8.88 -21.45 8.84
C LYS A 39 -9.82 -22.65 8.86
N SER A 40 -9.65 -23.53 9.84
CA SER A 40 -10.44 -24.76 9.98
C SER A 40 -11.90 -24.38 10.25
N GLY A 41 -12.78 -24.63 9.29
CA GLY A 41 -14.20 -24.30 9.36
C GLY A 41 -14.63 -23.32 8.27
N SER A 42 -15.24 -23.87 7.20
CA SER A 42 -16.08 -23.18 6.20
C SER A 42 -15.53 -21.90 5.55
N GLY A 43 -15.10 -22.02 4.30
CA GLY A 43 -15.71 -21.22 3.24
C GLY A 43 -15.16 -19.81 3.00
N SER A 44 -14.71 -19.62 1.76
CA SER A 44 -14.63 -18.36 1.03
C SER A 44 -13.63 -17.31 1.52
N GLN A 45 -12.69 -17.04 0.60
CA GLN A 45 -11.87 -15.84 0.60
C GLN A 45 -12.74 -14.59 0.80
N LYS A 46 -12.44 -13.79 1.82
CA LYS A 46 -12.89 -12.41 1.86
C LYS A 46 -11.84 -11.50 2.47
N SER A 47 -11.13 -10.82 1.59
CA SER A 47 -10.72 -9.43 1.81
C SER A 47 -10.58 -8.77 0.44
N THR A 48 -11.74 -8.32 -0.03
CA THR A 48 -11.91 -7.16 -0.89
C THR A 48 -10.71 -6.21 -0.84
N GLY A 49 -9.96 -6.12 -1.93
CA GLY A 49 -9.09 -4.99 -2.19
C GLY A 49 -9.95 -3.73 -2.26
N SER A 50 -10.02 -2.97 -1.18
CA SER A 50 -10.66 -1.65 -1.12
C SER A 50 -9.79 -0.61 -1.83
N SER A 51 -9.64 -0.75 -3.14
CA SER A 51 -9.04 0.24 -4.02
C SER A 51 -10.04 1.37 -4.32
N THR A 52 -10.38 2.18 -3.32
CA THR A 52 -11.26 3.36 -3.49
C THR A 52 -10.50 4.68 -3.68
N ASP A 53 -9.19 4.77 -3.46
CA ASP A 53 -8.57 6.09 -3.33
C ASP A 53 -8.09 6.78 -4.63
N LYS A 54 -8.00 6.07 -5.77
CA LYS A 54 -7.30 6.65 -6.95
C LYS A 54 -8.13 7.54 -7.87
N THR A 55 -9.46 7.52 -7.82
CA THR A 55 -10.31 8.27 -8.77
C THR A 55 -10.77 9.64 -8.26
N LYS A 56 -10.58 9.98 -6.97
CA LYS A 56 -11.06 11.26 -6.42
C LYS A 56 -10.08 12.43 -6.60
N ARG A 57 -8.77 12.17 -6.75
CA ARG A 57 -7.74 13.24 -6.91
C ARG A 57 -7.64 13.81 -8.33
N LEU A 58 -7.92 13.01 -9.36
CA LEU A 58 -7.79 13.47 -10.75
C LEU A 58 -8.92 14.44 -11.17
N LYS A 59 -10.13 14.29 -10.62
CA LYS A 59 -11.26 15.21 -10.88
C LYS A 59 -11.14 16.58 -10.20
N LYS A 60 -10.18 16.76 -9.27
CA LYS A 60 -9.93 18.06 -8.61
C LYS A 60 -9.00 18.96 -9.44
N ILE A 61 -8.16 18.38 -10.27
CA ILE A 61 -7.17 19.10 -11.10
C ILE A 61 -7.78 19.50 -12.46
N LEU A 62 -8.74 18.73 -12.96
CA LEU A 62 -9.41 18.97 -14.24
C LEU A 62 -10.82 19.58 -14.04
N LYS A 63 -10.89 20.80 -13.49
CA LYS A 63 -12.09 21.65 -13.63
C LYS A 63 -11.66 22.93 -14.32
N PRO A 64 -12.03 23.16 -15.60
CA PRO A 64 -11.83 24.46 -16.22
C PRO A 64 -12.67 25.49 -15.45
N ARG A 65 -12.05 26.57 -15.00
CA ARG A 65 -12.74 27.80 -14.58
C ARG A 65 -13.44 28.34 -15.84
N LEU A 66 -14.76 28.18 -15.91
CA LEU A 66 -15.64 29.13 -16.59
C LEU A 66 -15.86 30.31 -15.66
#